data_AF-A0A7V9HAW5-F1
#
_entry.id   AF-A0A7V9HAW5-F1
#
_cell.length_a   1.000
_cell.length_b   1.000
_cell.length_c   1.000
_cell.angle_alpha   90.00
_cell.angle_beta   90.00
_cell.angle_gamma   90.00
#
_symmetry.space_group_name_H-M   'P 1'
#
loop_
_entity.id
_entity.type
_entity.pdbx_description
1 polymer ?
#
loop_
_entity_poly.entity_id
_entity_poly.type
_entity_poly.pdbx_seq_one_letter_code
_entity_poly.pdbx_strand_id
1 'polypeptide(L)'
;MALVESQDRGAVRHVILNRPEKRNAFDAALVAGVSRALRDAAEEPAIHCVVVRGEGSMLEVAMQELCARSEDFAEGARAVAERRQPDFHGR
;
A
#
# COMPACT_ATOMS: atom_id res chain seq x y z
N MET A 1 16.00 14.54 3.56
CA MET A 1 15.05 13.67 4.27
C MET A 1 15.42 12.22 4.00
N ALA A 2 15.10 11.30 4.91
CA ALA A 2 15.41 9.88 4.72
C ALA A 2 14.49 9.27 3.66
N LEU A 3 14.99 8.34 2.85
CA LEU A 3 14.19 7.64 1.84
C LEU A 3 13.13 6.70 2.43
N VAL A 4 13.36 6.27 3.68
CA VAL A 4 12.46 5.42 4.45
C VAL A 4 12.34 5.99 5.85
N GLU A 5 11.12 6.17 6.32
CA GLU A 5 10.81 6.63 7.67
C GLU A 5 10.07 5.52 8.44
N SER A 6 10.10 5.58 9.77
CA SER A 6 9.38 4.64 10.65
C SER A 6 8.59 5.41 11.69
N GLN A 7 7.33 5.01 11.89
CA GLN A 7 6.45 5.54 12.93
C GLN A 7 5.75 4.39 13.66
N ASP A 8 5.81 4.38 14.98
CA ASP A 8 5.14 3.35 15.77
C ASP A 8 3.75 3.79 16.22
N ARG A 9 2.79 2.86 16.16
CA ARG A 9 1.41 3.01 16.65
C ARG A 9 1.07 1.81 17.50
N GLY A 10 1.39 1.90 18.80
CA GLY A 10 1.33 0.74 19.69
C GLY A 10 2.30 -0.35 19.20
N ALA A 11 1.82 -1.58 19.07
CA ALA A 11 2.62 -2.71 18.61
C ALA A 11 2.80 -2.79 17.08
N VAL A 12 2.45 -1.74 16.32
CA VAL A 12 2.53 -1.70 14.86
C VAL A 12 3.55 -0.67 14.40
N ARG A 13 4.59 -1.09 13.67
CA ARG A 13 5.54 -0.18 13.02
C ARG A 13 5.09 0.15 11.61
N HIS A 14 4.90 1.42 11.32
CA HIS A 14 4.61 1.94 9.98
C HIS A 14 5.91 2.33 9.29
N VAL A 15 6.33 1.56 8.28
CA VAL A 15 7.46 1.87 7.41
C VAL A 15 6.96 2.66 6.21
N ILE A 16 7.46 3.88 6.05
CA ILE A 16 6.98 4.84 5.06
C ILE A 16 8.06 5.03 3.99
N LEU A 17 7.75 4.68 2.74
CA LEU A 17 8.60 4.99 1.60
C LEU A 17 8.44 6.48 1.28
N ASN A 18 9.47 7.29 1.54
CA ASN A 18 9.42 8.75 1.42
C ASN A 18 10.20 9.23 0.19
N ARG A 19 9.72 8.83 -1.00
CA ARG A 19 10.26 9.22 -2.30
C ARG A 19 9.13 9.45 -3.33
N PRO A 20 8.12 10.28 -3.00
CA PRO A 20 6.91 10.43 -3.81
C PRO A 20 7.19 10.95 -5.22
N GLU A 21 8.20 11.79 -5.40
CA GLU A 21 8.62 12.36 -6.69
C GLU A 21 9.11 11.30 -7.69
N LYS A 22 9.60 10.16 -7.18
CA LYS A 22 9.94 8.99 -7.99
C LYS A 22 8.95 7.84 -7.78
N ARG A 23 7.72 8.14 -7.35
CA ARG A 23 6.65 7.15 -7.17
C ARG A 23 7.05 6.02 -6.22
N ASN A 24 7.96 6.29 -5.28
CA ASN A 24 8.55 5.30 -4.39
C ASN A 24 9.16 4.09 -5.13
N ALA A 25 9.67 4.29 -6.35
CA ALA A 25 10.31 3.24 -7.13
C ALA A 25 11.51 2.65 -6.38
N PHE A 26 11.57 1.31 -6.35
CA PHE A 26 12.59 0.55 -5.65
C PHE A 26 13.93 0.65 -6.40
N ASP A 27 14.90 1.29 -5.75
CA ASP A 27 16.32 1.22 -6.10
C ASP A 27 17.11 0.64 -4.91
N ALA A 28 18.42 0.44 -5.11
CA ALA A 28 19.28 -0.16 -4.09
C ALA A 28 19.24 0.60 -2.75
N ALA A 29 19.11 1.94 -2.78
CA ALA A 29 19.09 2.76 -1.57
C ALA A 29 17.76 2.61 -0.82
N LEU A 30 16.63 2.63 -1.54
CA LEU A 30 15.30 2.40 -0.94
C LEU A 30 15.21 0.97 -0.36
N VAL A 31 15.67 -0.04 -1.11
CA VAL A 31 15.71 -1.43 -0.66
C VAL A 31 16.54 -1.59 0.61
N ALA A 32 17.71 -0.95 0.68
CA ALA A 32 18.55 -0.96 1.86
C ALA A 32 17.84 -0.31 3.06
N GLY A 33 17.16 0.82 2.85
CA GLY A 33 16.37 1.51 3.85
C GLY A 33 15.23 0.67 4.41
N VAL A 34 14.45 0.03 3.54
CA VAL A 34 13.34 -0.86 3.94
C VAL A 34 13.90 -2.06 4.69
N SER A 35 14.96 -2.69 4.17
CA SER A 35 15.59 -3.85 4.81
C SER A 35 16.08 -3.53 6.22
N ARG A 36 16.62 -2.32 6.44
CA ARG A 36 16.99 -1.84 7.77
C ARG A 36 15.75 -1.69 8.66
N ALA A 37 14.73 -0.96 8.19
CA ALA A 37 13.52 -0.74 8.99
C ALA A 37 12.83 -2.05 9.41
N LEU A 38 12.84 -3.06 8.54
CA LEU A 38 12.30 -4.39 8.84
C LEU A 38 13.15 -5.15 9.87
N ARG A 39 14.48 -5.08 9.80
CA ARG A 39 15.36 -5.67 10.82
C ARG A 39 15.18 -4.99 12.17
N ASP A 40 15.18 -3.66 12.18
CA ASP A 40 14.97 -2.86 13.39
C ASP A 40 13.58 -3.15 14.02
N ALA A 41 12.57 -3.53 13.23
CA ALA A 41 11.27 -3.98 13.73
C ALA A 41 11.31 -5.41 14.30
N ALA A 42 12.05 -6.32 13.66
CA ALA A 42 12.18 -7.71 14.09
C ALA A 42 12.96 -7.87 15.41
N GLU A 43 13.87 -6.94 15.69
CA GLU A 43 14.66 -6.92 16.92
C GLU A 43 13.94 -6.27 18.11
N GLU A 44 12.80 -5.59 17.89
CA GLU A 44 12.05 -4.88 18.93
C GLU A 44 10.88 -5.74 19.44
N PRO A 45 10.94 -6.30 20.67
CA PRO A 45 9.89 -7.18 21.20
C PRO A 45 8.53 -6.51 21.33
N ALA A 46 8.46 -5.18 21.45
CA ALA A 46 7.20 -4.45 21.53
C ALA A 46 6.45 -4.36 20.19
N ILE A 47 7.12 -4.63 19.05
CA ILE A 47 6.52 -4.57 17.72
C ILE A 47 6.09 -5.97 17.27
N HIS A 48 4.81 -6.12 16.95
CA HIS A 48 4.22 -7.39 16.54
C HIS A 48 3.79 -7.39 15.06
N CYS A 49 3.69 -6.21 14.44
CA CYS A 49 3.24 -6.07 13.05
C CYS A 49 3.95 -4.91 12.37
N VAL A 50 4.21 -5.06 11.08
CA VAL A 50 4.77 -3.99 10.23
C VAL A 50 3.80 -3.68 9.10
N VAL A 51 3.47 -2.40 8.94
CA VAL A 51 2.73 -1.87 7.79
C VAL A 51 3.69 -1.09 6.91
N VAL A 52 3.85 -1.51 5.66
CA VAL A 52 4.61 -0.76 4.67
C VAL A 52 3.65 0.08 3.84
N ARG A 53 3.89 1.39 3.74
CA ARG A 53 3.10 2.31 2.91
C ARG A 53 4.00 3.27 2.14
N GLY A 54 3.53 3.75 0.99
CA GLY A 54 4.17 4.85 0.27
C GLY A 54 3.66 6.21 0.74
N GLU A 55 4.55 7.19 0.81
CA GLU A 55 4.14 8.59 0.94
C GLU A 55 3.56 9.09 -0.40
N GLY A 56 2.55 9.95 -0.33
CA GLY A 56 1.78 10.43 -1.49
C GLY A 56 0.71 9.45 -2.00
N SER A 57 0.03 9.83 -3.08
CA SER A 57 -1.16 9.11 -3.60
C SER A 57 -0.85 8.10 -4.70
N MET A 58 0.39 7.97 -5.18
CA MET A 58 0.67 7.12 -6.34
C MET A 58 0.30 5.65 -6.10
N LEU A 59 0.56 5.11 -4.91
CA LEU A 59 0.21 3.74 -4.59
C LEU A 59 -1.32 3.56 -4.54
N GLU A 60 -2.04 4.54 -3.98
CA GLU A 60 -3.50 4.57 -3.99
C GLU A 60 -4.05 4.61 -5.43
N VAL A 61 -3.53 5.51 -6.28
CA VAL A 61 -3.93 5.64 -7.69
C VAL A 61 -3.70 4.32 -8.43
N ALA A 62 -2.54 3.67 -8.23
CA ALA A 62 -2.25 2.39 -8.88
C ALA A 62 -3.23 1.29 -8.44
N MET A 63 -3.60 1.24 -7.15
CA MET A 63 -4.58 0.29 -6.63
C MET A 63 -6.00 0.58 -7.15
N GLN A 64 -6.40 1.86 -7.21
CA GLN A 64 -7.67 2.27 -7.79
C GLN A 64 -7.76 1.91 -9.27
N GLU A 65 -6.70 2.12 -10.04
CA GLU A 65 -6.63 1.72 -11.45
C GLU A 65 -6.75 0.20 -11.63
N LEU A 66 -6.14 -0.58 -10.73
CA LEU A 66 -6.25 -2.03 -10.75
C LEU A 66 -7.68 -2.49 -10.44
N CYS A 67 -8.30 -1.95 -9.38
CA CYS A 67 -9.68 -2.23 -9.02
C CYS A 67 -10.68 -1.78 -10.10
N ALA A 68 -10.48 -0.60 -10.70
CA ALA A 68 -11.37 -0.06 -11.75
C ALA A 68 -11.37 -0.90 -13.03
N ARG A 69 -10.36 -1.76 -13.20
CA ARG A 69 -10.25 -2.71 -14.32
C ARG A 69 -10.80 -4.08 -14.01
N SER A 70 -11.30 -4.33 -12.80
CA SER A 70 -11.81 -5.64 -12.43
C SER A 70 -13.16 -5.95 -13.08
N GLU A 71 -13.45 -7.24 -13.22
CA GLU A 71 -14.75 -7.71 -13.73
C GLU A 71 -15.88 -7.24 -12.81
N ASP A 72 -15.66 -7.29 -11.50
CA ASP A 72 -16.62 -6.84 -10.49
C ASP A 72 -16.89 -5.32 -10.56
N PHE A 73 -15.88 -4.52 -10.92
CA PHE A 73 -16.10 -3.08 -11.14
C PHE A 73 -17.00 -2.84 -12.36
N ALA A 74 -16.73 -3.51 -13.48
CA ALA A 74 -17.56 -3.42 -14.68
C ALA A 74 -18.98 -3.94 -14.43
N GLU A 75 -19.11 -5.00 -13.64
CA GLU A 75 -20.39 -5.58 -13.25
C GLU A 75 -21.21 -4.63 -12.38
N GLY A 76 -20.60 -4.01 -11.37
CA GLY A 76 -21.26 -2.99 -10.55
C GLY A 76 -21.79 -1.83 -11.39
N ALA A 77 -20.98 -1.35 -12.35
CA ALA A 77 -21.40 -0.28 -13.26
C ALA A 77 -22.61 -0.68 -14.13
N ARG A 78 -22.62 -1.90 -14.68
CA ARG A 78 -23.78 -2.42 -15.44
C ARG A 78 -25.01 -2.60 -14.56
N ALA A 79 -24.87 -3.19 -13.38
CA ALA A 79 -25.98 -3.44 -12.47
C ALA A 79 -26.69 -2.14 -12.07
N VAL A 80 -25.93 -1.07 -11.83
CA VAL A 80 -26.47 0.28 -11.58
C VAL A 80 -27.24 0.81 -12.79
N ALA A 81 -26.66 0.71 -13.99
CA ALA A 81 -27.31 1.17 -15.23
C ALA A 81 -28.61 0.41 -15.52
N GLU A 82 -28.63 -0.89 -15.25
CA GLU A 82 -29.76 -1.80 -15.46
C GLU A 82 -30.75 -1.82 -14.28
N ARG A 83 -30.43 -1.14 -13.17
CA ARG A 83 -31.24 -1.09 -11.92
C ARG A 83 -31.55 -2.49 -11.37
N ARG A 84 -30.57 -3.39 -11.44
CA ARG A 84 -30.63 -4.76 -10.90
C ARG A 84 -29.62 -4.94 -9.76
N GLN A 85 -29.74 -6.04 -9.02
CA GLN A 85 -28.70 -6.41 -8.08
C GLN A 85 -27.43 -6.87 -8.83
N PRO A 86 -26.23 -6.47 -8.38
CA PRO A 86 -24.98 -6.94 -8.94
C PRO A 86 -24.70 -8.39 -8.51
N ASP A 87 -24.02 -9.14 -9.37
CA ASP A 87 -23.49 -10.47 -9.07
C ASP A 87 -21.96 -10.41 -9.01
N PHE A 88 -21.41 -10.25 -7.80
CA PHE A 88 -19.96 -10.13 -7.60
C PHE A 88 -19.31 -11.50 -7.39
N HIS A 89 -18.14 -11.70 -7.98
CA HIS A 89 -17.40 -12.96 -7.89
C HIS A 89 -16.06 -12.86 -7.13
N GLY A 90 -15.70 -11.67 -6.65
CA GLY A 90 -14.53 -11.42 -5.81
C GLY A 90 -13.21 -11.48 -6.58
N ARG A 91 -13.18 -10.97 -7.82
CA ARG A 91 -11.98 -10.97 -8.68
C ARG A 91 -11.54 -9.57 -9.09
#